data_AF-A0A0K9Q4Z7-F1
#
_entry.id   AF-A0A0K9Q4Z7-F1
#
_cell.length_a   1.000
_cell.length_b   1.000
_cell.length_c   1.000
_cell.angle_alpha   90.00
_cell.angle_beta   90.00
_cell.angle_gamma   90.00
#
_symmetry.space_group_name_H-M   'P 1'
#
loop_
_entity.id
_entity.type
_entity.pdbx_description
1 polymer ?
#
loop_
_entity_poly.entity_id
_entity_poly.type
_entity_poly.pdbx_seq_one_letter_code
_entity_poly.pdbx_strand_id
1 'polypeptide(L)'
;ESANHLYSFIKNNKFNWNQLEQYGTFLRRIDTCYDRPHKSIDKVTNNTFLEATLKHLKRVFPNNNLEYRRNRSGELINVGHRTSAKYYRVYLKGECLRFEFEHKDRKTLNLYDHFLKTKQFRKLEQRISYEFWKQTQHLFSYSQETEKVEWLAQRLRPFQTRNSLGDSGTAINIHYIQQCSMKKLQKQDLIRLFQLLAYLKLLDGYKTANLRSKFRQYKFPIREF
;
A
#
# COMPACT_ATOMS: atom_id res chain seq x y z
N GLU A 1 -1.92 -17.56 -24.23
CA GLU A 1 -1.74 -16.09 -24.11
C GLU A 1 -1.45 -15.70 -22.67
N SER A 2 -0.58 -14.71 -22.43
CA SER A 2 -0.28 -14.27 -21.06
C SER A 2 -1.39 -13.37 -20.51
N ALA A 3 -1.60 -13.33 -19.19
CA ALA A 3 -2.59 -12.47 -18.56
C ALA A 3 -2.42 -10.98 -18.92
N ASN A 4 -1.18 -10.54 -19.16
CA ASN A 4 -0.86 -9.18 -19.62
C ASN A 4 -1.40 -8.91 -21.04
N HIS A 5 -1.33 -9.90 -21.93
CA HIS A 5 -1.90 -9.78 -23.28
C HIS A 5 -3.42 -9.67 -23.21
N LEU A 6 -4.07 -10.53 -22.42
CA LEU A 6 -5.52 -10.47 -22.20
C LEU A 6 -5.96 -9.10 -21.66
N TYR A 7 -5.26 -8.59 -20.64
CA TYR A 7 -5.55 -7.27 -20.08
C TYR A 7 -5.35 -6.14 -21.11
N SER A 8 -4.33 -6.25 -21.96
CA SER A 8 -4.11 -5.31 -23.06
C SER A 8 -5.23 -5.37 -24.09
N PHE A 9 -5.70 -6.56 -24.49
CA PHE A 9 -6.85 -6.71 -25.37
C PHE A 9 -8.12 -6.10 -24.79
N ILE A 10 -8.38 -6.33 -23.49
CA ILE A 10 -9.49 -5.71 -22.77
C ILE A 10 -9.39 -4.19 -22.81
N LYS A 11 -8.22 -3.61 -22.49
CA LYS A 11 -8.00 -2.16 -22.53
C LYS A 11 -8.18 -1.57 -23.91
N ASN A 12 -7.77 -2.30 -24.95
CA ASN A 12 -7.84 -1.85 -26.34
C ASN A 12 -9.18 -2.17 -27.02
N ASN A 13 -10.22 -2.55 -26.27
CA ASN A 13 -11.55 -2.92 -26.80
C ASN A 13 -11.54 -4.07 -27.82
N LYS A 14 -10.51 -4.91 -27.79
CA LYS A 14 -10.36 -6.08 -28.66
C LYS A 14 -10.90 -7.36 -28.01
N PHE A 15 -11.58 -7.21 -26.87
CA PHE A 15 -12.09 -8.32 -26.07
C PHE A 15 -13.62 -8.32 -26.07
N ASN A 16 -14.23 -9.43 -26.50
CA ASN A 16 -15.68 -9.58 -26.57
C ASN A 16 -16.23 -10.18 -25.27
N TRP A 17 -16.77 -9.33 -24.40
CA TRP A 17 -17.36 -9.76 -23.13
C TRP A 17 -18.62 -10.61 -23.31
N ASN A 18 -19.40 -10.38 -24.36
CA ASN A 18 -20.68 -11.07 -24.59
C ASN A 18 -20.46 -12.56 -24.86
N GLN A 19 -19.38 -12.93 -25.54
CA GLN A 19 -19.01 -14.33 -25.76
C GLN A 19 -18.71 -15.05 -24.44
N LEU A 20 -18.02 -14.40 -23.50
CA LEU A 20 -17.71 -15.01 -22.20
C LEU A 20 -18.94 -15.17 -21.30
N GLU A 21 -19.87 -14.22 -21.36
CA GLU A 21 -21.11 -14.28 -20.57
C GLU A 21 -21.99 -15.45 -21.00
N GLN A 22 -22.03 -15.76 -22.30
CA GLN A 22 -22.75 -16.94 -22.82
C GLN A 22 -22.25 -18.25 -22.20
N TYR A 23 -20.99 -18.32 -21.79
CA TYR A 23 -20.39 -19.49 -21.14
C TYR A 23 -20.33 -19.36 -19.60
N GLY A 24 -20.97 -18.36 -19.01
CA GLY A 24 -20.95 -18.14 -17.56
C GLY A 24 -19.54 -17.90 -17.00
N THR A 25 -18.64 -17.32 -17.80
CA THR A 25 -17.25 -17.11 -17.38
C THR A 25 -17.13 -15.94 -16.41
N PHE A 26 -16.29 -16.10 -15.39
CA PHE A 26 -16.04 -15.08 -14.38
C PHE A 26 -14.59 -15.13 -13.87
N LEU A 27 -14.13 -14.02 -13.29
CA LEU A 27 -12.80 -13.97 -12.69
C LEU A 27 -12.76 -14.84 -11.43
N ARG A 28 -11.94 -15.88 -11.46
CA ARG A 28 -11.70 -16.80 -10.32
C ARG A 28 -10.55 -16.36 -9.42
N ARG A 29 -9.63 -15.58 -9.96
CA ARG A 29 -8.40 -15.20 -9.29
C ARG A 29 -7.77 -14.01 -9.98
N ILE A 30 -7.13 -13.14 -9.20
CA ILE A 30 -6.20 -12.15 -9.72
C ILE A 30 -4.90 -12.20 -8.93
N ASP A 31 -3.78 -12.15 -9.64
CA ASP A 31 -2.44 -12.19 -9.06
C ASP A 31 -1.79 -10.82 -9.31
N THR A 32 -1.44 -10.12 -8.24
CA THR A 32 -0.76 -8.83 -8.30
C THR A 32 0.71 -9.03 -8.00
N CYS A 33 1.58 -8.60 -8.91
CA CYS A 33 3.02 -8.76 -8.78
C CYS A 33 3.69 -7.40 -8.65
N TYR A 34 4.69 -7.32 -7.78
CA TYR A 34 5.65 -6.22 -7.73
C TYR A 34 7.06 -6.78 -7.78
N ASP A 35 7.84 -6.35 -8.77
CA ASP A 35 9.25 -6.70 -8.92
C ASP A 35 10.12 -5.57 -8.40
N ARG A 36 11.02 -5.89 -7.47
CA ARG A 36 12.11 -5.03 -7.03
C ARG A 36 13.42 -5.52 -7.62
N PRO A 37 13.93 -4.90 -8.70
CA PRO A 37 15.29 -5.15 -9.15
C PRO A 37 16.26 -4.76 -8.04
N HIS A 38 17.32 -5.52 -7.79
CA HIS A 38 18.37 -5.08 -6.88
C HIS A 38 19.04 -3.81 -7.41
N LYS A 39 19.33 -2.84 -6.54
CA LYS A 39 20.06 -1.60 -6.86
C LYS A 39 21.38 -1.59 -6.11
N SER A 40 22.41 -1.02 -6.72
CA SER A 40 23.74 -0.86 -6.11
C SER A 40 23.73 -0.07 -4.80
N ILE A 41 22.72 0.79 -4.58
CA ILE A 41 22.53 1.57 -3.36
C ILE A 41 21.76 0.82 -2.26
N ASP A 42 21.32 -0.41 -2.51
CA ASP A 42 20.57 -1.19 -1.53
C ASP A 42 21.51 -1.64 -0.41
N LYS A 43 21.17 -1.26 0.83
CA LYS A 43 21.95 -1.61 2.03
C LYS A 43 21.92 -3.12 2.36
N VAL A 44 21.00 -3.87 1.74
CA VAL A 44 20.70 -5.27 2.09
C VAL A 44 20.58 -6.10 0.82
N THR A 45 21.24 -7.25 0.79
CA THR A 45 21.15 -8.21 -0.32
C THR A 45 19.79 -8.92 -0.33
N ASN A 46 19.39 -9.49 -1.47
CA ASN A 46 18.12 -10.23 -1.57
C ASN A 46 18.06 -11.42 -0.60
N ASN A 47 19.17 -12.15 -0.40
CA ASN A 47 19.22 -13.28 0.52
C ASN A 47 19.06 -12.82 1.98
N THR A 48 19.80 -11.79 2.39
CA THR A 48 19.67 -11.21 3.74
C THR A 48 18.27 -10.67 3.99
N PHE A 49 17.62 -10.11 2.96
CA PHE A 49 16.22 -9.69 3.03
C PHE A 49 15.28 -10.87 3.28
N LEU A 50 15.43 -11.97 2.54
CA LEU A 50 14.57 -13.15 2.65
C LEU A 50 14.75 -13.84 4.01
N GLU A 51 15.97 -14.01 4.48
CA GLU A 51 16.25 -14.57 5.82
C GLU A 51 15.61 -13.75 6.93
N ALA A 52 15.77 -12.43 6.88
CA ALA A 52 15.17 -11.53 7.86
C ALA A 52 13.64 -11.54 7.78
N THR A 53 13.09 -11.53 6.56
CA THR A 53 11.65 -11.66 6.33
C THR A 53 11.09 -12.94 6.92
N LEU A 54 11.76 -14.08 6.69
CA LEU A 54 11.35 -15.36 7.24
C LEU A 54 11.35 -15.33 8.78
N LYS A 55 12.40 -14.79 9.39
CA LYS A 55 12.50 -14.62 10.85
C LYS A 55 11.38 -13.73 11.40
N HIS A 56 11.10 -12.61 10.73
CA HIS A 56 10.03 -11.69 11.08
C HIS A 56 8.66 -12.39 11.04
N LEU A 57 8.35 -13.06 9.93
CA LEU A 57 7.05 -13.70 9.72
C LEU A 57 6.82 -14.86 10.69
N LYS A 58 7.86 -15.67 10.99
CA LYS A 58 7.77 -16.72 12.03
C LYS A 58 7.44 -16.14 13.41
N ARG A 59 7.96 -14.95 13.73
CA ARG A 59 7.72 -14.29 15.02
C ARG A 59 6.35 -13.64 15.11
N VAL A 60 5.91 -12.93 14.06
CA VAL A 60 4.65 -12.16 14.07
C VAL A 60 3.45 -13.07 13.78
N PHE A 61 3.64 -14.12 12.99
CA PHE A 61 2.60 -15.04 12.58
C PHE A 61 2.98 -16.50 12.89
N PRO A 62 3.19 -16.86 14.17
CA PRO A 62 3.69 -18.18 14.56
C PRO A 62 2.75 -19.33 14.17
N ASN A 63 1.45 -19.04 14.09
CA ASN A 63 0.40 -20.00 13.75
C ASN A 63 -0.09 -19.90 12.29
N ASN A 64 0.50 -19.03 11.47
CA ASN A 64 0.15 -18.99 10.07
C ASN A 64 0.86 -20.10 9.31
N ASN A 65 0.22 -20.54 8.22
CA ASN A 65 0.80 -21.44 7.23
C ASN A 65 1.92 -20.73 6.46
N LEU A 66 3.07 -20.60 7.11
CA LEU A 66 4.30 -20.07 6.55
C LEU A 66 5.10 -21.24 6.01
N GLU A 67 5.29 -21.28 4.70
CA GLU A 67 6.13 -22.28 4.06
C GLU A 67 7.35 -21.58 3.45
N TYR A 68 8.53 -22.11 3.74
CA TYR A 68 9.78 -21.67 3.14
C TYR A 68 10.36 -22.81 2.30
N ARG A 69 10.75 -22.49 1.07
CA ARG A 69 11.44 -23.41 0.17
C ARG A 69 12.71 -22.75 -0.35
N ARG A 70 13.81 -23.47 -0.31
CA ARG A 70 15.07 -23.12 -0.96
C ARG A 70 15.47 -24.26 -1.88
N ASN A 71 15.59 -23.98 -3.17
CA ASN A 71 16.00 -24.96 -4.17
C ASN A 71 16.93 -24.31 -5.22
N ARG A 72 17.31 -25.08 -6.25
CA ARG A 72 18.16 -24.58 -7.35
C ARG A 72 17.55 -23.39 -8.10
N SER A 73 16.24 -23.19 -8.02
CA SER A 73 15.51 -22.08 -8.65
C SER A 73 15.40 -20.84 -7.76
N GLY A 74 15.92 -20.89 -6.53
CA GLY A 74 15.97 -19.76 -5.61
C GLY A 74 15.28 -20.01 -4.27
N GLU A 75 15.02 -18.92 -3.57
CA GLU A 75 14.35 -18.89 -2.27
C GLU A 75 12.92 -18.35 -2.42
N LEU A 76 11.98 -19.00 -1.73
CA LEU A 76 10.55 -18.70 -1.76
C LEU A 76 9.98 -18.76 -0.34
N ILE A 77 9.25 -17.71 0.03
CA ILE A 77 8.45 -17.61 1.24
C ILE A 77 6.98 -17.51 0.83
N ASN A 78 6.17 -18.45 1.28
CA ASN A 78 4.73 -18.48 1.10
C ASN A 78 4.05 -18.14 2.42
N VAL A 79 3.05 -17.25 2.39
CA VAL A 79 2.21 -16.93 3.55
C VAL A 79 0.75 -17.27 3.25
N GLY A 80 0.21 -18.19 4.05
CA GLY A 80 -1.12 -18.75 3.88
C GLY A 80 -1.13 -20.01 3.00
N HIS A 81 -2.31 -20.59 2.81
CA HIS A 81 -2.49 -21.73 1.90
C HIS A 81 -2.79 -21.27 0.48
N ARG A 82 -2.30 -22.02 -0.52
CA ARG A 82 -2.65 -21.77 -1.92
C ARG A 82 -4.15 -21.86 -2.18
N THR A 83 -4.90 -22.65 -1.42
CA THR A 83 -6.36 -22.80 -1.57
C THR A 83 -7.15 -21.69 -0.89
N SER A 84 -6.52 -20.85 -0.05
CA SER A 84 -7.23 -19.81 0.68
C SER A 84 -7.65 -18.65 -0.24
N ALA A 85 -8.51 -17.78 0.28
CA ALA A 85 -8.93 -16.57 -0.41
C ALA A 85 -7.77 -15.59 -0.69
N LYS A 86 -6.66 -15.69 0.06
CA LYS A 86 -5.53 -14.78 0.05
C LYS A 86 -4.23 -15.54 0.22
N TYR A 87 -3.38 -15.49 -0.79
CA TYR A 87 -2.09 -16.19 -0.78
C TYR A 87 -0.99 -15.22 -1.17
N TYR A 88 0.04 -15.10 -0.34
CA TYR A 88 1.13 -14.15 -0.56
C TYR A 88 2.45 -14.88 -0.71
N ARG A 89 3.29 -14.42 -1.65
CA ARG A 89 4.59 -15.02 -1.93
C ARG A 89 5.65 -13.94 -2.04
N VAL A 90 6.83 -14.24 -1.52
CA VAL A 90 8.05 -13.46 -1.77
C VAL A 90 9.14 -14.39 -2.22
N TYR A 91 9.74 -14.11 -3.37
CA TYR A 91 10.79 -14.96 -3.94
C TYR A 91 11.74 -14.20 -4.83
N LEU A 92 12.90 -14.82 -5.06
CA LEU A 92 13.85 -14.33 -6.06
C LEU A 92 13.41 -14.77 -7.46
N LYS A 93 13.24 -13.82 -8.38
CA LYS A 93 12.94 -14.04 -9.79
C LYS A 93 14.04 -13.41 -10.64
N GLY A 94 15.04 -14.20 -11.03
CA GLY A 94 16.27 -13.68 -11.60
C GLY A 94 16.94 -12.73 -10.62
N GLU A 95 17.31 -11.53 -11.05
CA GLU A 95 17.94 -10.50 -10.20
C GLU A 95 16.94 -9.65 -9.38
N CYS A 96 15.65 -9.99 -9.42
CA CYS A 96 14.59 -9.21 -8.77
C CYS A 96 13.95 -9.95 -7.60
N LEU A 97 13.67 -9.22 -6.53
CA LEU A 97 12.80 -9.67 -5.44
C LEU A 97 11.35 -9.47 -5.87
N ARG A 98 10.60 -10.54 -6.04
CA ARG A 98 9.18 -10.52 -6.45
C ARG A 98 8.26 -10.71 -5.25
N PHE A 99 7.29 -9.82 -5.15
CA PHE A 99 6.19 -9.86 -4.21
C PHE A 99 4.93 -10.17 -5.01
N GLU A 100 4.26 -11.27 -4.67
CA GLU A 100 3.10 -11.74 -5.42
C GLU A 100 1.94 -11.98 -4.46
N PHE A 101 0.81 -11.36 -4.76
CA PHE A 101 -0.41 -11.50 -3.98
C PHE A 101 -1.54 -12.03 -4.85
N GLU A 102 -1.99 -13.22 -4.50
CA GLU A 102 -3.06 -13.95 -5.14
C GLU A 102 -4.36 -13.75 -4.33
N HIS A 103 -5.38 -13.20 -5.00
CA HIS A 103 -6.67 -12.89 -4.39
C HIS A 103 -7.79 -13.68 -5.07
N LYS A 104 -8.58 -14.40 -4.29
CA LYS A 104 -9.65 -15.32 -4.74
C LYS A 104 -11.02 -15.02 -4.15
N ASP A 105 -11.11 -14.03 -3.26
CA ASP A 105 -12.39 -13.69 -2.63
C ASP A 105 -13.44 -13.27 -3.67
N ARG A 106 -14.54 -14.01 -3.72
CA ARG A 106 -15.53 -13.90 -4.79
C ARG A 106 -16.19 -12.52 -4.83
N LYS A 107 -16.46 -11.89 -3.68
CA LYS A 107 -17.07 -10.56 -3.61
C LYS A 107 -16.16 -9.52 -4.27
N THR A 108 -14.87 -9.56 -3.93
CA THR A 108 -13.87 -8.66 -4.52
C THR A 108 -13.69 -8.92 -6.01
N LEU A 109 -13.65 -10.19 -6.43
CA LEU A 109 -13.49 -10.54 -7.85
C LEU A 109 -14.70 -10.13 -8.69
N ASN A 110 -15.92 -10.24 -8.16
CA ASN A 110 -17.12 -9.72 -8.83
C ASN A 110 -17.04 -8.21 -9.05
N LEU A 111 -16.51 -7.46 -8.09
CA LEU A 111 -16.27 -6.02 -8.25
C LEU A 111 -15.22 -5.75 -9.34
N TYR A 112 -14.17 -6.57 -9.42
CA TYR A 112 -13.14 -6.45 -10.46
C TYR A 112 -13.69 -6.79 -11.84
N ASP A 113 -14.49 -7.85 -11.96
CA ASP A 113 -15.24 -8.19 -13.17
C ASP A 113 -16.09 -7.00 -13.63
N HIS A 114 -16.82 -6.38 -12.71
CA HIS A 114 -17.62 -5.19 -13.02
C HIS A 114 -16.75 -4.04 -13.54
N PHE A 115 -15.61 -3.74 -12.91
CA PHE A 115 -14.72 -2.68 -13.38
C PHE A 115 -14.09 -2.98 -14.75
N LEU A 116 -13.77 -4.25 -15.03
CA LEU A 116 -13.24 -4.65 -16.34
C LEU A 116 -14.30 -4.47 -17.44
N LYS A 117 -15.53 -4.94 -17.20
CA LYS A 117 -16.65 -4.82 -18.15
C LYS A 117 -17.04 -3.38 -18.43
N THR A 118 -17.13 -2.57 -17.37
CA THR A 118 -17.46 -1.13 -17.46
C THR A 118 -16.27 -0.24 -17.81
N LYS A 119 -15.10 -0.82 -18.11
CA LYS A 119 -13.87 -0.11 -18.48
C LYS A 119 -13.39 0.90 -17.44
N GLN A 120 -13.71 0.68 -16.17
CA GLN A 120 -13.27 1.50 -15.03
C GLN A 120 -11.84 1.12 -14.59
N PHE A 121 -10.89 1.09 -15.52
CA PHE A 121 -9.53 0.57 -15.30
C PHE A 121 -8.79 1.29 -14.19
N ARG A 122 -8.94 2.62 -14.08
CA ARG A 122 -8.32 3.40 -13.00
C ARG A 122 -8.80 2.93 -11.61
N LYS A 123 -10.10 2.68 -11.44
CA LYS A 123 -10.64 2.19 -10.17
C LYS A 123 -10.18 0.77 -9.87
N LEU A 124 -10.12 -0.09 -10.89
CA LEU A 124 -9.58 -1.44 -10.78
C LEU A 124 -8.13 -1.42 -10.29
N GLU A 125 -7.24 -0.69 -10.98
CA GLU A 125 -5.83 -0.59 -10.65
C GLU A 125 -5.61 0.01 -9.26
N GLN A 126 -6.35 1.05 -8.90
CA GLN A 126 -6.32 1.64 -7.56
C GLN A 126 -6.72 0.62 -6.49
N ARG A 127 -7.81 -0.13 -6.71
CA ARG A 127 -8.31 -1.09 -5.73
C ARG A 127 -7.38 -2.29 -5.56
N ILE A 128 -6.89 -2.85 -6.66
CA ILE A 128 -5.90 -3.93 -6.65
C ILE A 128 -4.64 -3.49 -5.92
N SER A 129 -4.11 -2.31 -6.27
CA SER A 129 -2.91 -1.75 -5.63
C SER A 129 -3.11 -1.52 -4.14
N TYR A 130 -4.29 -1.07 -3.74
CA TYR A 130 -4.64 -0.87 -2.33
C TYR A 130 -4.72 -2.20 -1.55
N GLU A 131 -5.37 -3.24 -2.09
CA GLU A 131 -5.43 -4.55 -1.42
C GLU A 131 -4.04 -5.19 -1.33
N PHE A 132 -3.24 -5.07 -2.39
CA PHE A 132 -1.83 -5.49 -2.38
C PHE A 132 -1.04 -4.77 -1.28
N TRP A 133 -1.19 -3.45 -1.18
CA TRP A 133 -0.54 -2.66 -0.13
C TRP A 133 -1.01 -3.03 1.26
N LYS A 134 -2.32 -3.17 1.47
CA LYS A 134 -2.90 -3.53 2.77
C LYS A 134 -2.36 -4.88 3.24
N GLN A 135 -2.30 -5.87 2.35
CA GLN A 135 -1.77 -7.19 2.68
C GLN A 135 -0.26 -7.12 2.96
N THR A 136 0.49 -6.41 2.13
CA THR A 136 1.93 -6.20 2.33
C THR A 136 2.21 -5.52 3.67
N GLN A 137 1.51 -4.43 4.00
CA GLN A 137 1.66 -3.75 5.29
C GLN A 137 1.37 -4.67 6.47
N HIS A 138 0.32 -5.49 6.36
CA HIS A 138 -0.02 -6.45 7.40
C HIS A 138 1.13 -7.42 7.67
N LEU A 139 1.77 -7.93 6.61
CA LEU A 139 2.84 -8.92 6.70
C LEU A 139 4.19 -8.34 7.16
N PHE A 140 4.50 -7.09 6.78
CA PHE A 140 5.84 -6.50 6.96
C PHE A 140 5.89 -5.39 8.01
N SER A 141 4.84 -5.23 8.83
CA SER A 141 4.70 -4.24 9.92
C SER A 141 5.91 -3.30 10.05
N TYR A 142 5.85 -2.17 9.33
CA TYR A 142 6.96 -1.28 8.99
C TYR A 142 7.75 -0.69 10.18
N SER A 143 7.41 -1.00 11.42
CA SER A 143 7.94 -0.37 12.62
C SER A 143 9.27 -0.95 13.12
N GLN A 144 9.70 -2.14 12.69
CA GLN A 144 10.94 -2.77 13.19
C GLN A 144 12.03 -3.03 12.13
N GLU A 145 11.68 -3.06 10.84
CA GLU A 145 12.63 -3.33 9.73
C GLU A 145 12.40 -2.40 8.54
N THR A 146 12.00 -1.16 8.83
CA THR A 146 11.51 -0.16 7.87
C THR A 146 12.43 -0.01 6.67
N GLU A 147 13.75 -0.01 6.89
CA GLU A 147 14.75 0.15 5.84
C GLU A 147 14.68 -0.93 4.75
N LYS A 148 14.19 -2.13 5.06
CA LYS A 148 14.18 -3.28 4.13
C LYS A 148 13.03 -3.24 3.13
N VAL A 149 11.91 -2.61 3.51
CA VAL A 149 10.69 -2.51 2.70
C VAL A 149 10.26 -1.06 2.47
N GLU A 150 11.09 -0.06 2.81
CA GLU A 150 10.75 1.35 2.68
C GLU A 150 10.41 1.72 1.23
N TRP A 151 11.18 1.20 0.27
CA TRP A 151 10.93 1.40 -1.16
C TRP A 151 9.57 0.83 -1.60
N LEU A 152 9.12 -0.27 -0.98
CA LEU A 152 7.81 -0.86 -1.23
C LEU A 152 6.72 0.06 -0.68
N ALA A 153 6.91 0.55 0.55
CA ALA A 153 6.00 1.50 1.17
C ALA A 153 5.91 2.82 0.38
N GLN A 154 7.04 3.38 -0.05
CA GLN A 154 7.09 4.60 -0.87
C GLN A 154 6.37 4.41 -2.21
N ARG A 155 6.59 3.28 -2.89
CA ARG A 155 5.94 2.97 -4.17
C ARG A 155 4.44 2.80 -4.02
N LEU A 156 3.99 2.23 -2.91
CA LEU A 156 2.58 1.94 -2.66
C LEU A 156 1.83 3.11 -2.00
N ARG A 157 2.57 4.12 -1.48
CA ARG A 157 2.03 5.33 -0.83
C ARG A 157 0.98 6.08 -1.65
N PRO A 158 1.13 6.28 -2.98
CA PRO A 158 0.12 6.97 -3.78
C PRO A 158 -1.24 6.26 -3.82
N PHE A 159 -1.27 4.96 -3.50
CA PHE A 159 -2.50 4.15 -3.44
C PHE A 159 -3.09 4.06 -2.02
N GLN A 160 -2.47 4.75 -1.04
CA GLN A 160 -2.98 4.90 0.32
C GLN A 160 -4.14 5.88 0.44
N THR A 161 -4.54 6.56 -0.63
CA THR A 161 -5.77 7.36 -0.65
C THR A 161 -6.99 6.44 -0.51
N ARG A 162 -7.20 6.00 0.73
CA ARG A 162 -8.46 5.58 1.30
C ARG A 162 -9.44 6.73 1.13
N ASN A 163 -10.66 6.34 0.82
CA ASN A 163 -11.87 7.14 0.84
C ASN A 163 -12.16 7.75 2.24
N SER A 164 -11.29 8.61 2.79
CA SER A 164 -11.54 9.24 4.10
C SER A 164 -10.84 10.60 4.33
N LEU A 165 -10.04 11.11 3.38
CA LEU A 165 -9.51 12.48 3.45
C LEU A 165 -10.39 13.51 2.74
N GLY A 166 -11.51 13.08 2.13
CA GLY A 166 -12.46 13.95 1.44
C GLY A 166 -13.56 14.55 2.32
N ASP A 167 -14.01 13.85 3.38
CA ASP A 167 -15.26 14.21 4.06
C ASP A 167 -15.17 14.36 5.60
N SER A 168 -13.98 14.33 6.18
CA SER A 168 -13.82 14.79 7.56
C SER A 168 -12.81 15.92 7.59
N GLY A 169 -13.07 16.95 8.39
CA GLY A 169 -12.15 18.06 8.67
C GLY A 169 -10.83 17.64 9.34
N THR A 170 -10.36 16.41 9.11
CA THR A 170 -9.15 15.78 9.65
C THR A 170 -7.90 16.06 8.83
N ALA A 171 -8.01 16.65 7.63
CA ALA A 171 -6.85 17.11 6.89
C ALA A 171 -6.14 18.23 7.68
N ILE A 172 -4.87 18.03 8.01
CA ILE A 172 -4.07 19.10 8.63
C ILE A 172 -3.93 20.20 7.58
N ASN A 173 -4.36 21.43 7.89
CA ASN A 173 -4.43 22.54 6.94
C ASN A 173 -3.04 22.98 6.43
N ILE A 174 -2.44 22.31 5.44
CA ILE A 174 -1.06 22.53 4.98
C ILE A 174 -0.75 23.94 4.42
N HIS A 175 -1.71 24.86 4.41
CA HIS A 175 -1.52 26.26 4.00
C HIS A 175 -0.38 26.94 4.78
N TYR A 176 -0.15 26.62 6.06
CA TYR A 176 1.00 27.13 6.83
C TYR A 176 2.35 26.64 6.29
N ILE A 177 2.40 25.45 5.65
CA ILE A 177 3.62 24.91 5.01
C ILE A 177 3.90 25.66 3.72
N GLN A 178 2.87 26.03 2.97
CA GLN A 178 3.00 26.79 1.72
C GLN A 178 3.49 28.24 1.94
N GLN A 179 3.31 28.77 3.16
CA GLN A 179 3.72 30.12 3.52
C GLN A 179 5.18 30.21 4.02
N CYS A 180 5.80 29.09 4.37
CA CYS A 180 7.18 29.04 4.83
C CYS A 180 8.07 28.34 3.80
N SER A 181 9.19 28.96 3.45
CA SER A 181 10.21 28.28 2.66
C SER A 181 10.77 27.10 3.46
N MET A 182 10.55 25.87 2.99
CA MET A 182 11.03 24.64 3.63
C MET A 182 12.55 24.62 3.86
N LYS A 183 13.30 25.46 3.13
CA LYS A 183 14.76 25.62 3.32
C LYS A 183 15.14 26.31 4.63
N LYS A 184 14.21 26.99 5.31
CA LYS A 184 14.45 27.77 6.54
C LYS A 184 14.01 27.06 7.82
N LEU A 185 13.27 25.95 7.72
CA LEU A 185 12.71 25.26 8.87
C LEU A 185 13.63 24.11 9.30
N GLN A 186 14.06 24.11 10.55
CA GLN A 186 14.80 22.97 11.08
C GLN A 186 13.85 21.80 11.35
N LYS A 187 14.39 20.57 11.32
CA LYS A 187 13.63 19.34 11.57
C LYS A 187 12.86 19.41 12.90
N GLN A 188 13.46 20.00 13.93
CA GLN A 188 12.85 20.13 15.25
C GLN A 188 11.63 21.06 15.23
N ASP A 189 11.67 22.15 14.46
CA ASP A 189 10.56 23.10 14.32
C ASP A 189 9.36 22.45 13.62
N LEU A 190 9.63 21.62 12.60
CA LEU A 190 8.59 20.84 11.92
C LEU A 190 7.95 19.81 12.85
N ILE A 191 8.75 19.12 13.67
CA ILE A 191 8.23 18.16 14.66
C ILE A 191 7.35 18.89 15.67
N ARG A 192 7.80 20.02 16.22
CA ARG A 192 7.01 20.84 17.16
C ARG A 192 5.72 21.36 16.54
N LEU A 193 5.76 21.78 15.28
CA LEU A 193 4.57 22.20 14.54
C LEU A 193 3.56 21.05 14.41
N PHE A 194 4.01 19.85 14.05
CA PHE A 194 3.12 18.69 13.97
C PHE A 194 2.59 18.26 15.34
N GLN A 195 3.40 18.34 16.40
CA GLN A 195 2.96 18.08 17.78
C GLN A 195 1.87 19.07 18.20
N LEU A 196 2.07 20.37 17.96
CA LEU A 196 1.07 21.40 18.23
C LEU A 196 -0.22 21.15 17.45
N LEU A 197 -0.13 20.86 16.16
CA LEU A 197 -1.30 20.61 15.31
C LEU A 197 -2.05 19.32 15.67
N ALA A 198 -1.33 18.30 16.18
CA ALA A 198 -1.93 17.08 16.70
C ALA A 198 -2.61 17.32 18.06
N TYR A 199 -1.95 18.08 18.95
CA TYR A 199 -2.50 18.46 20.24
C TYR A 199 -3.77 19.31 20.12
N LEU A 200 -3.76 20.34 19.27
CA LEU A 200 -4.93 21.17 19.01
C LEU A 200 -6.15 20.38 18.52
N LYS A 201 -5.94 19.22 17.87
CA LYS A 201 -7.03 18.32 17.45
C LYS A 201 -7.64 17.51 18.58
N LEU A 202 -6.91 17.30 19.68
CA LEU A 202 -7.38 16.57 20.85
C LEU A 202 -8.18 17.46 21.80
N LEU A 203 -8.11 18.78 21.62
CA LEU A 203 -8.86 19.74 22.42
C LEU A 203 -10.29 19.89 21.91
N ASP A 204 -11.26 19.51 22.73
CA ASP A 204 -12.66 19.87 22.51
C ASP A 204 -12.83 21.39 22.71
N GLY A 205 -13.26 22.10 21.68
CA GLY A 205 -13.67 23.51 21.77
C GLY A 205 -12.59 24.57 21.52
N TYR A 206 -11.46 24.23 20.86
CA TYR A 206 -10.54 25.28 20.42
C TYR A 206 -11.21 26.21 19.39
N LYS A 207 -11.13 27.52 19.63
CA LYS A 207 -11.67 28.53 18.71
C LYS A 207 -10.59 28.94 17.71
N THR A 208 -10.92 28.87 16.43
CA THR A 208 -10.09 29.46 15.37
C THR A 208 -10.63 30.84 15.01
N ALA A 209 -9.75 31.83 14.98
CA ALA A 209 -10.07 33.14 14.42
C ALA A 209 -9.12 33.44 13.27
N ASN A 210 -9.67 33.88 12.14
CA ASN A 210 -8.88 34.50 11.10
C ASN A 210 -8.52 35.91 11.58
N LEU A 211 -7.22 36.19 11.69
CA LEU A 211 -6.79 37.56 11.91
C LEU A 211 -6.97 38.36 10.61
N ARG A 212 -6.92 39.70 10.67
CA ARG A 212 -6.95 40.56 9.46
C ARG A 212 -5.73 40.36 8.54
N SER A 213 -4.85 39.42 8.86
CA SER A 213 -3.64 39.03 8.13
C SER A 213 -3.71 37.56 7.70
N LYS A 214 -2.69 37.05 7.00
CA LYS A 214 -2.61 35.65 6.54
C LYS A 214 -2.45 34.60 7.67
N PHE A 215 -2.53 35.02 8.92
CA PHE A 215 -2.26 34.20 10.11
C PHE A 215 -3.56 33.76 10.80
N ARG A 216 -3.53 32.58 11.42
CA ARG A 216 -4.62 32.05 12.24
C ARG A 216 -4.26 32.14 13.71
N GLN A 217 -5.22 32.54 14.54
CA GLN A 217 -5.08 32.49 15.99
C GLN A 217 -5.76 31.24 16.55
N TYR A 218 -5.02 30.52 17.39
CA TYR A 218 -5.53 29.41 18.21
C TYR A 218 -5.58 29.87 19.68
N LYS A 219 -6.69 29.64 20.37
CA LYS A 219 -6.82 29.89 21.81
C LYS A 219 -7.07 28.57 22.54
N PHE A 220 -6.18 28.23 23.48
CA PHE A 220 -6.26 27.01 24.30
C PHE A 220 -5.60 27.25 25.67
N PRO A 221 -6.01 26.53 26.73
CA PRO A 221 -5.38 26.61 28.04
C PRO A 221 -3.95 26.05 28.00
N ILE A 222 -3.00 26.81 28.57
CA ILE A 222 -1.55 26.46 28.57
C ILE A 222 -1.25 25.27 29.50
N ARG A 223 -2.13 24.97 30.46
CA ARG A 223 -1.87 23.96 31.50
C ARG A 223 -1.73 22.52 30.99
N GLU A 224 -1.99 22.27 29.72
CA GLU A 224 -1.99 20.94 29.09
C GLU A 224 -1.00 20.80 27.91
N PHE A 225 -0.12 21.80 27.66
CA PHE A 225 0.89 21.78 26.59
C PHE A 225 2.34 21.71 27.09
#